data_AF-A0A2I0PID1-F1
#
_entry.id   AF-A0A2I0PID1-F1
#
_cell.length_a   1.000
_cell.length_b   1.000
_cell.length_c   1.000
_cell.angle_alpha   90.00
_cell.angle_beta   90.00
_cell.angle_gamma   90.00
#
_symmetry.space_group_name_H-M   'P 1'
#
loop_
_entity.id
_entity.type
_entity.pdbx_description
1 polymer ?
#
loop_
_entity_poly.entity_id
_entity_poly.type
_entity_poly.pdbx_seq_one_letter_code
_entity_poly.pdbx_strand_id
1 'polypeptide(L)'
;MRNRIDRVFPFHANTVGMKCAYGILLLVVFLLACGCTGTPPEMPASVQTMPDIAATVSPAVPATGAVLAELSDVRPNATLALQPGTVLVSFRAEDAQKMTFGFTNGGDYAEMSEIEVTGPYAGTLAFGPPDAGGYQLNITGSGRWTATAALPDAAAHLAVPVNLSGSGTAVSPVFALEAGEYIFARNETGLSSPLYELRFANGSYLMDANNTCVQPCLGMDSAHSFTFIEIPESGEYFLSVLPRSSPHPWNVTISAVPVILPLGPGPVILQTPLVQPDT
;
A
#
# COMPACT_ATOMS: atom_id res chain seq x y z
N MET A 1 -17.47 21.36 -5.93
CA MET A 1 -18.30 20.52 -6.81
C MET A 1 -17.46 19.32 -7.22
N ARG A 2 -17.98 18.14 -6.92
CA ARG A 2 -17.49 16.79 -7.25
C ARG A 2 -16.81 16.71 -8.64
N ASN A 3 -15.64 16.11 -8.69
CA ASN A 3 -15.26 15.21 -9.78
C ASN A 3 -14.68 13.93 -9.16
N ARG A 4 -15.52 12.89 -9.16
CA ARG A 4 -15.10 11.48 -9.03
C ARG A 4 -14.25 11.15 -10.25
N ILE A 5 -13.16 10.44 -10.04
CA ILE A 5 -12.52 9.66 -11.10
C ILE A 5 -12.44 8.23 -10.59
N ASP A 6 -13.38 7.43 -11.06
CA ASP A 6 -13.39 5.97 -10.95
C ASP A 6 -12.19 5.43 -11.74
N ARG A 7 -11.27 4.71 -11.11
CA ARG A 7 -10.29 3.87 -11.82
C ARG A 7 -10.03 2.58 -11.07
N VAL A 8 -10.53 1.51 -11.68
CA VAL A 8 -10.06 0.13 -11.52
C VAL A 8 -8.57 0.09 -11.82
N PHE A 9 -7.75 -0.35 -10.87
CA PHE A 9 -6.32 -0.61 -11.07
C PHE A 9 -6.09 -2.10 -11.30
N PRO A 10 -5.83 -2.56 -12.54
CA PRO A 10 -5.28 -3.89 -12.75
C PRO A 10 -3.77 -3.84 -12.57
N PHE A 11 -3.26 -4.19 -11.39
CA PHE A 11 -1.86 -4.59 -11.25
C PHE A 11 -1.73 -6.03 -11.73
N HIS A 12 -1.54 -6.21 -13.04
CA HIS A 12 -0.97 -7.44 -13.59
C HIS A 12 0.55 -7.33 -13.50
N ALA A 13 1.15 -7.98 -12.50
CA ALA A 13 2.56 -8.34 -12.59
C ALA A 13 2.69 -9.45 -13.63
N ASN A 14 2.94 -9.09 -14.89
CA ASN A 14 3.60 -9.94 -15.88
C ASN A 14 4.14 -9.09 -17.04
N THR A 15 5.45 -8.91 -17.05
CA THR A 15 6.22 -8.22 -18.08
C THR A 15 6.44 -9.15 -19.28
N VAL A 16 5.66 -9.02 -20.36
CA VAL A 16 6.12 -9.29 -21.74
C VAL A 16 5.34 -8.40 -22.74
N GLY A 17 6.05 -7.50 -23.41
CA GLY A 17 5.85 -7.21 -24.84
C GLY A 17 4.66 -6.36 -25.30
N MET A 18 4.93 -5.06 -25.45
CA MET A 18 4.22 -4.07 -26.27
C MET A 18 3.77 -4.58 -27.67
N LYS A 19 2.48 -4.42 -28.01
CA LYS A 19 1.96 -3.97 -29.33
C LYS A 19 0.42 -3.80 -29.36
N CYS A 20 -0.01 -2.60 -29.75
CA CYS A 20 -1.38 -2.23 -30.14
C CYS A 20 -1.86 -3.01 -31.37
N ALA A 21 -3.12 -3.50 -31.36
CA ALA A 21 -4.10 -3.42 -32.46
C ALA A 21 -5.44 -4.14 -32.15
N TYR A 22 -6.53 -3.35 -32.15
CA TYR A 22 -7.89 -3.58 -32.69
C TYR A 22 -8.55 -4.97 -32.82
N GLY A 23 -9.85 -5.02 -32.45
CA GLY A 23 -10.90 -5.88 -33.03
C GLY A 23 -11.90 -6.43 -31.98
N ILE A 24 -13.00 -5.75 -31.63
CA ILE A 24 -14.36 -5.69 -32.25
C ILE A 24 -15.28 -6.91 -31.98
N LEU A 25 -16.47 -6.61 -31.41
CA LEU A 25 -17.77 -7.34 -31.43
C LEU A 25 -17.79 -8.73 -30.75
N LEU A 26 -18.84 -9.24 -30.08
CA LEU A 26 -20.30 -9.12 -30.21
C LEU A 26 -20.90 -9.94 -29.03
N LEU A 27 -21.86 -9.43 -28.26
CA LEU A 27 -23.12 -10.15 -27.98
C LEU A 27 -24.05 -9.26 -27.13
N VAL A 28 -25.05 -8.68 -27.79
CA VAL A 28 -26.32 -8.24 -27.21
C VAL A 28 -27.35 -9.30 -27.62
N VAL A 29 -28.41 -9.42 -26.80
CA VAL A 29 -29.70 -10.12 -27.03
C VAL A 29 -29.84 -11.44 -26.28
N PHE A 30 -31.04 -11.63 -25.69
CA PHE A 30 -31.56 -12.66 -24.76
C PHE A 30 -31.50 -12.18 -23.29
N LEU A 31 -32.57 -11.77 -22.61
CA LEU A 31 -33.96 -12.19 -22.63
C LEU A 31 -34.92 -11.08 -22.14
N LEU A 32 -35.94 -10.79 -22.95
CA LEU A 32 -37.23 -10.25 -22.53
C LEU A 32 -38.11 -11.41 -22.04
N ALA A 33 -38.62 -11.35 -20.81
CA ALA A 33 -39.94 -11.92 -20.46
C ALA A 33 -40.37 -11.57 -19.02
N CYS A 34 -41.64 -11.15 -18.91
CA CYS A 34 -42.52 -11.15 -17.72
C CYS A 34 -42.15 -10.15 -16.60
N GLY A 35 -42.95 -9.13 -16.26
CA GLY A 35 -44.41 -9.05 -16.23
C GLY A 35 -44.91 -9.39 -14.82
N CYS A 36 -45.07 -8.37 -13.97
CA CYS A 36 -45.98 -8.38 -12.82
C CYS A 36 -46.28 -6.94 -12.40
N THR A 37 -47.49 -6.48 -12.74
CA THR A 37 -48.16 -5.30 -12.20
C THR A 37 -48.61 -5.61 -10.77
N GLY A 38 -47.99 -5.01 -9.76
CA GLY A 38 -48.42 -5.04 -8.37
C GLY A 38 -48.96 -3.67 -7.94
N THR A 39 -50.25 -3.62 -7.64
CA THR A 39 -51.00 -2.45 -7.14
C THR A 39 -50.48 -2.04 -5.75
N PRO A 40 -50.34 -0.73 -5.45
CA PRO A 40 -49.81 -0.26 -4.18
C PRO A 40 -50.83 -0.44 -3.04
N PRO A 41 -50.41 -0.90 -1.84
CA PRO A 41 -51.27 -0.92 -0.67
C PRO A 41 -51.46 0.47 -0.07
N GLU A 42 -52.68 0.64 0.42
CA GLU A 42 -53.30 1.80 1.05
C GLU A 42 -52.56 2.23 2.35
N MET A 43 -52.35 3.54 2.52
CA MET A 43 -51.83 4.16 3.74
C MET A 43 -52.89 4.17 4.86
N PRO A 44 -52.55 3.75 6.09
CA PRO A 44 -53.20 4.27 7.28
C PRO A 44 -52.51 5.53 7.79
N ALA A 45 -53.31 6.55 8.09
CA ALA A 45 -52.87 7.79 8.70
C ALA A 45 -52.62 7.65 10.21
N SER A 46 -51.50 8.24 10.64
CA SER A 46 -51.23 8.96 11.89
C SER A 46 -51.33 8.23 13.24
N VAL A 47 -50.17 8.08 13.90
CA VAL A 47 -49.90 8.67 15.23
C VAL A 47 -48.44 9.11 15.27
N GLN A 48 -48.17 10.42 15.29
CA GLN A 48 -46.86 10.95 15.67
C GLN A 48 -46.75 10.94 17.20
N THR A 49 -45.99 10.00 17.74
CA THR A 49 -45.44 10.10 19.10
C THR A 49 -43.98 10.48 18.96
N MET A 50 -43.63 11.65 19.48
CA MET A 50 -42.29 12.22 19.49
C MET A 50 -41.31 11.25 20.17
N PRO A 51 -40.27 10.74 19.48
CA PRO A 51 -39.17 10.06 20.16
C PRO A 51 -38.31 11.11 20.85
N ASP A 52 -38.02 10.82 22.11
CA ASP A 52 -37.02 11.47 22.93
C ASP A 52 -35.72 11.66 22.13
N ILE A 53 -35.06 12.81 22.29
CA ILE A 53 -33.79 13.12 21.62
C ILE A 53 -32.72 12.20 22.23
N ALA A 54 -32.61 11.00 21.68
CA ALA A 54 -31.48 10.12 21.92
C ALA A 54 -30.26 10.80 21.30
N ALA A 55 -29.34 11.23 22.17
CA ALA A 55 -28.03 11.72 21.77
C ALA A 55 -27.44 10.79 20.70
N THR A 56 -27.20 11.33 19.51
CA THR A 56 -26.48 10.63 18.46
C THR A 56 -25.06 10.41 18.98
N VAL A 57 -24.82 9.22 19.54
CA VAL A 57 -23.48 8.72 19.80
C VAL A 57 -22.76 8.73 18.45
N SER A 58 -21.84 9.67 18.29
CA SER A 58 -20.86 9.64 17.21
C SER A 58 -20.26 8.23 17.19
N PRO A 59 -20.18 7.55 16.04
CA PRO A 59 -19.51 6.25 15.98
C PRO A 59 -18.09 6.44 16.51
N ALA A 60 -17.77 5.73 17.59
CA ALA A 60 -16.44 5.75 18.16
C ALA A 60 -15.45 5.30 17.09
N VAL A 61 -14.43 6.11 16.82
CA VAL A 61 -13.31 5.70 15.97
C VAL A 61 -12.75 4.41 16.59
N PRO A 62 -12.63 3.32 15.82
CA PRO A 62 -12.13 2.06 16.37
C PRO A 62 -10.73 2.28 16.95
N ALA A 63 -10.50 1.69 18.13
CA ALA A 63 -9.23 1.82 18.82
C ALA A 63 -8.09 1.27 17.95
N THR A 64 -6.97 1.99 17.95
CA THR A 64 -5.72 1.56 17.33
C THR A 64 -5.35 0.15 17.82
N GLY A 65 -4.86 -0.73 16.95
CA GLY A 65 -4.58 -2.13 17.30
C GLY A 65 -5.79 -3.06 17.43
N ALA A 66 -7.02 -2.57 17.18
CA ALA A 66 -8.21 -3.42 17.30
C ALA A 66 -8.19 -4.58 16.31
N VAL A 67 -8.38 -5.79 16.82
CA VAL A 67 -8.60 -7.00 16.01
C VAL A 67 -9.96 -6.91 15.35
N LEU A 68 -9.98 -7.02 14.03
CA LEU A 68 -11.17 -6.90 13.20
C LEU A 68 -11.72 -8.28 12.81
N ALA A 69 -10.84 -9.24 12.55
CA ALA A 69 -11.22 -10.61 12.25
C ALA A 69 -10.08 -11.60 12.52
N GLU A 70 -10.45 -12.84 12.81
CA GLU A 70 -9.56 -14.00 12.81
C GLU A 70 -9.98 -14.95 11.69
N LEU A 71 -9.00 -15.39 10.90
CA LEU A 71 -9.18 -16.27 9.76
C LEU A 71 -8.29 -17.50 9.92
N SER A 72 -8.66 -18.57 9.23
CA SER A 72 -7.83 -19.77 9.13
C SER A 72 -8.17 -20.55 7.87
N ASP A 73 -7.42 -21.60 7.59
CA ASP A 73 -7.66 -22.54 6.50
C ASP A 73 -9.10 -23.10 6.47
N VAL A 74 -9.75 -23.22 7.63
CA VAL A 74 -11.17 -23.65 7.74
C VAL A 74 -12.19 -22.50 7.74
N ARG A 75 -11.75 -21.26 7.98
CA ARG A 75 -12.57 -20.04 7.94
C ARG A 75 -11.83 -18.97 7.13
N PRO A 76 -11.76 -19.13 5.79
CA PRO A 76 -10.86 -18.35 4.96
C PRO A 76 -11.35 -16.94 4.60
N ASN A 77 -12.60 -16.62 4.94
CA ASN A 77 -13.26 -15.39 4.51
C ASN A 77 -13.73 -14.56 5.70
N ALA A 78 -13.57 -13.25 5.60
CA ALA A 78 -14.15 -12.28 6.53
C ALA A 78 -14.76 -11.09 5.77
N THR A 79 -15.81 -10.50 6.33
CA THR A 79 -16.34 -9.20 5.87
C THR A 79 -16.04 -8.17 6.96
N LEU A 80 -15.34 -7.10 6.59
CA LEU A 80 -14.86 -6.06 7.48
C LEU A 80 -15.58 -4.75 7.15
N ALA A 81 -16.17 -4.10 8.15
CA ALA A 81 -16.66 -2.73 8.02
C ALA A 81 -15.52 -1.76 8.35
N LEU A 82 -15.02 -1.04 7.35
CA LEU A 82 -13.80 -0.25 7.45
C LEU A 82 -14.05 1.22 7.14
N GLN A 83 -13.20 2.06 7.72
CA GLN A 83 -12.98 3.45 7.28
C GLN A 83 -11.74 3.49 6.38
N PRO A 84 -11.52 4.59 5.63
CA PRO A 84 -10.25 4.79 4.93
C PRO A 84 -9.07 4.68 5.89
N GLY A 85 -7.99 4.01 5.48
CA GLY A 85 -6.84 3.79 6.35
C GLY A 85 -6.05 2.54 5.98
N THR A 86 -5.25 2.05 6.92
CA THR A 86 -4.47 0.82 6.77
C THR A 86 -5.12 -0.32 7.56
N VAL A 87 -5.15 -1.50 6.98
CA VAL A 87 -5.43 -2.77 7.66
C VAL A 87 -4.20 -3.66 7.54
N LEU A 88 -3.74 -4.21 8.66
CA LEU A 88 -2.66 -5.20 8.69
C LEU A 88 -3.26 -6.60 8.79
N VAL A 89 -2.83 -7.49 7.91
CA VAL A 89 -3.17 -8.91 7.94
C VAL A 89 -1.92 -9.68 8.33
N SER A 90 -1.83 -10.01 9.61
CA SER A 90 -0.77 -10.88 10.14
C SER A 90 -1.17 -12.33 9.99
N PHE A 91 -0.29 -13.18 9.49
CA PHE A 91 -0.58 -14.59 9.25
C PHE A 91 0.55 -15.49 9.71
N ARG A 92 0.22 -16.76 9.92
CA ARG A 92 1.17 -17.84 10.20
C ARG A 92 0.84 -19.03 9.32
N ALA A 93 1.83 -19.49 8.56
CA ALA A 93 1.81 -20.72 7.78
C ALA A 93 2.63 -21.79 8.52
N GLU A 94 2.10 -23.01 8.62
CA GLU A 94 2.81 -24.11 9.30
C GLU A 94 3.80 -24.84 8.39
N ASP A 95 3.50 -24.91 7.10
CA ASP A 95 4.29 -25.62 6.09
C ASP A 95 4.54 -24.77 4.85
N ALA A 96 5.41 -25.28 3.96
CA ALA A 96 5.60 -24.72 2.65
C ALA A 96 4.29 -24.74 1.85
N GLN A 97 3.89 -23.59 1.34
CA GLN A 97 2.64 -23.43 0.60
C GLN A 97 2.63 -22.13 -0.19
N LYS A 98 1.81 -22.12 -1.23
CA LYS A 98 1.45 -20.89 -1.93
C LYS A 98 0.20 -20.30 -1.28
N MET A 99 0.24 -19.03 -0.88
CA MET A 99 -0.90 -18.33 -0.30
C MET A 99 -1.34 -17.16 -1.17
N THR A 100 -2.65 -16.95 -1.28
CA THR A 100 -3.24 -15.78 -1.95
C THR A 100 -4.12 -15.02 -0.99
N PHE A 101 -3.97 -13.71 -0.96
CA PHE A 101 -4.74 -12.77 -0.15
C PHE A 101 -5.50 -11.86 -1.11
N GLY A 102 -6.82 -11.98 -1.13
CA GLY A 102 -7.71 -11.09 -1.87
C GLY A 102 -8.42 -10.15 -0.93
N PHE A 103 -8.40 -8.86 -1.25
CA PHE A 103 -9.03 -7.81 -0.46
C PHE A 103 -9.82 -6.87 -1.38
N THR A 104 -11.15 -6.87 -1.28
CA THR A 104 -12.02 -6.17 -2.24
C THR A 104 -13.27 -5.60 -1.56
N ASN A 105 -13.84 -4.54 -2.11
CA ASN A 105 -15.16 -4.03 -1.69
C ASN A 105 -16.32 -4.52 -2.59
N GLY A 106 -16.05 -5.42 -3.53
CA GLY A 106 -17.03 -5.88 -4.53
C GLY A 106 -17.45 -4.83 -5.57
N GLY A 107 -16.87 -3.62 -5.50
CA GLY A 107 -16.98 -2.55 -6.48
C GLY A 107 -15.65 -2.35 -7.19
N ASP A 108 -15.15 -1.12 -7.18
CA ASP A 108 -13.99 -0.72 -7.99
C ASP A 108 -12.63 -0.97 -7.32
N TYR A 109 -12.62 -1.41 -6.06
CA TYR A 109 -11.38 -1.67 -5.33
C TYR A 109 -11.15 -3.18 -5.15
N ALA A 110 -9.98 -3.63 -5.60
CA ALA A 110 -9.46 -4.97 -5.36
C ALA A 110 -7.92 -4.91 -5.28
N GLU A 111 -7.37 -5.48 -4.23
CA GLU A 111 -5.93 -5.70 -4.04
C GLU A 111 -5.72 -7.20 -3.85
N MET A 112 -4.72 -7.77 -4.53
CA MET A 112 -4.42 -9.19 -4.45
C MET A 112 -2.92 -9.38 -4.28
N SER A 113 -2.55 -10.15 -3.27
CA SER A 113 -1.16 -10.52 -3.00
C SER A 113 -1.01 -12.02 -3.04
N GLU A 114 0.01 -12.50 -3.73
CA GLU A 114 0.35 -13.90 -3.82
C GLU A 114 1.76 -14.08 -3.26
N ILE A 115 1.92 -15.03 -2.34
CA ILE A 115 3.19 -15.28 -1.67
C ILE A 115 3.52 -16.77 -1.72
N GLU A 116 4.80 -17.07 -1.98
CA GLU A 116 5.34 -18.42 -1.84
C GLU A 116 5.97 -18.53 -0.45
N VAL A 117 5.47 -19.45 0.37
CA VAL A 117 6.04 -19.78 1.68
C VAL A 117 6.84 -21.07 1.55
N THR A 118 8.11 -21.07 1.94
CA THR A 118 9.03 -22.22 1.75
C THR A 118 9.17 -23.11 2.99
N GLY A 119 8.52 -22.75 4.09
CA GLY A 119 8.50 -23.48 5.37
C GLY A 119 7.68 -22.71 6.42
N PRO A 120 7.72 -23.10 7.70
CA PRO A 120 7.00 -22.37 8.75
C PRO A 120 7.37 -20.88 8.75
N TYR A 121 6.36 -20.02 8.62
CA TYR A 121 6.58 -18.57 8.47
C TYR A 121 5.44 -17.77 9.11
N ALA A 122 5.80 -16.63 9.69
CA ALA A 122 4.85 -15.62 10.14
C ALA A 122 5.16 -14.31 9.42
N GLY A 123 4.15 -13.75 8.77
CA GLY A 123 4.26 -12.56 7.95
C GLY A 123 3.12 -11.59 8.22
N THR A 124 3.20 -10.43 7.58
CA THR A 124 2.17 -9.39 7.67
C THR A 124 2.04 -8.74 6.31
N LEU A 125 0.81 -8.52 5.83
CA LEU A 125 0.54 -7.71 4.64
C LEU A 125 -0.24 -6.47 5.06
N ALA A 126 -0.06 -5.37 4.33
CA ALA A 126 -0.82 -4.15 4.53
C ALA A 126 -1.76 -3.91 3.36
N PHE A 127 -3.01 -3.58 3.65
CA PHE A 127 -4.01 -3.18 2.67
C PHE A 127 -4.52 -1.79 3.00
N GLY A 128 -4.83 -1.01 1.97
CA GLY A 128 -5.27 0.38 2.10
C GLY A 128 -6.68 0.59 1.56
N PRO A 129 -7.76 0.29 2.32
CA PRO A 129 -9.11 0.67 1.93
C PRO A 129 -9.19 2.19 1.66
N PRO A 130 -9.53 2.63 0.44
CA PRO A 130 -9.57 4.06 0.11
C PRO A 130 -10.85 4.74 0.62
N ASP A 131 -11.95 3.97 0.73
CA ASP A 131 -13.27 4.47 1.07
C ASP A 131 -13.86 3.70 2.27
N ALA A 132 -14.75 4.35 3.01
CA ALA A 132 -15.52 3.68 4.04
C ALA A 132 -16.49 2.66 3.41
N GLY A 133 -16.59 1.46 3.98
CA GLY A 133 -17.49 0.44 3.45
C GLY A 133 -17.22 -0.97 3.94
N GLY A 134 -17.94 -1.93 3.35
CA GLY A 134 -17.75 -3.35 3.57
C GLY A 134 -16.66 -3.90 2.63
N TYR A 135 -15.63 -4.52 3.18
CA TYR A 135 -14.57 -5.18 2.45
C TYR A 135 -14.57 -6.68 2.73
N GLN A 136 -14.37 -7.48 1.71
CA GLN A 136 -14.19 -8.91 1.79
C GLN A 136 -12.69 -9.20 1.79
N LEU A 137 -12.23 -9.85 2.85
CA LEU A 137 -10.91 -10.47 2.92
C LEU A 137 -11.07 -11.96 2.70
N ASN A 138 -10.37 -12.48 1.70
CA ASN A 138 -10.29 -13.91 1.40
C ASN A 138 -8.82 -14.32 1.39
N ILE A 139 -8.49 -15.36 2.14
CA ILE A 139 -7.16 -15.94 2.16
C ILE A 139 -7.26 -17.40 1.75
N THR A 140 -6.45 -17.80 0.78
CA THR A 140 -6.31 -19.21 0.38
C THR A 140 -4.87 -19.66 0.58
N GLY A 141 -4.69 -20.95 0.87
CA GLY A 141 -3.40 -21.59 1.04
C GLY A 141 -3.57 -23.10 0.90
N SER A 142 -2.54 -23.79 0.41
CA SER A 142 -2.60 -25.25 0.24
C SER A 142 -2.37 -26.03 1.55
N GLY A 143 -1.90 -25.39 2.61
CA GLY A 143 -1.60 -26.00 3.91
C GLY A 143 -2.36 -25.37 5.07
N ARG A 144 -1.94 -25.69 6.30
CA ARG A 144 -2.49 -25.08 7.51
C ARG A 144 -1.97 -23.67 7.68
N TRP A 145 -2.86 -22.75 8.05
CA TRP A 145 -2.53 -21.38 8.34
C TRP A 145 -3.59 -20.70 9.22
N THR A 146 -3.17 -19.67 9.93
CA THR A 146 -4.04 -18.74 10.67
C THR A 146 -3.70 -17.31 10.28
N ALA A 147 -4.67 -16.41 10.39
CA ALA A 147 -4.45 -14.98 10.17
C ALA A 147 -5.33 -14.13 11.06
N THR A 148 -4.88 -12.90 11.28
CA THR A 148 -5.60 -11.86 12.02
C THR A 148 -5.55 -10.58 11.21
N ALA A 149 -6.72 -10.04 10.90
CA ALA A 149 -6.85 -8.69 10.37
C ALA A 149 -7.04 -7.72 11.54
N ALA A 150 -6.22 -6.67 11.60
CA ALA A 150 -6.28 -5.67 12.65
C ALA A 150 -5.98 -4.27 12.09
N LEU A 151 -6.43 -3.25 12.80
CA LEU A 151 -5.91 -1.90 12.59
C LEU A 151 -4.47 -1.82 13.08
N PRO A 152 -3.60 -1.03 12.43
CA PRO A 152 -2.24 -0.83 12.91
C PRO A 152 -2.24 -0.32 14.35
N ASP A 153 -1.25 -0.71 15.13
CA ASP A 153 -0.99 -0.15 16.46
C ASP A 153 -0.51 1.30 16.36
N ALA A 154 -0.57 2.03 17.47
CA ALA A 154 0.01 3.37 17.56
C ALA A 154 1.52 3.18 17.48
N ALA A 155 2.08 3.43 16.30
CA ALA A 155 3.45 3.10 16.00
C ALA A 155 4.43 4.04 16.73
N ALA A 156 5.56 3.49 17.16
CA ALA A 156 6.70 4.32 17.51
C ALA A 156 7.29 4.91 16.23
N HIS A 157 7.32 6.24 16.14
CA HIS A 157 7.82 6.93 14.95
C HIS A 157 9.35 6.86 14.90
N LEU A 158 9.89 6.44 13.75
CA LEU A 158 11.32 6.54 13.46
C LEU A 158 11.61 7.88 12.75
N ALA A 159 12.79 8.44 13.03
CA ALA A 159 13.30 9.64 12.38
C ALA A 159 14.39 9.30 11.36
N VAL A 160 14.54 10.13 10.33
CA VAL A 160 15.55 9.97 9.27
C VAL A 160 16.96 10.23 9.82
N PRO A 161 17.99 9.42 9.46
CA PRO A 161 17.93 8.28 8.56
C PRO A 161 17.25 7.07 9.19
N VAL A 162 16.34 6.45 8.44
CA VAL A 162 15.59 5.29 8.90
C VAL A 162 16.31 4.03 8.40
N ASN A 163 16.65 3.13 9.33
CA ASN A 163 17.16 1.80 9.01
C ASN A 163 16.08 0.79 9.30
N LEU A 164 15.63 0.07 8.27
CA LEU A 164 14.56 -0.89 8.35
C LEU A 164 15.08 -2.28 8.02
N SER A 165 14.62 -3.27 8.76
CA SER A 165 14.93 -4.66 8.52
C SER A 165 13.73 -5.54 8.82
N GLY A 166 13.68 -6.69 8.17
CA GLY A 166 12.61 -7.65 8.37
C GLY A 166 12.87 -8.95 7.62
N SER A 167 11.82 -9.77 7.52
CA SER A 167 11.88 -11.04 6.80
C SER A 167 10.57 -11.30 6.07
N GLY A 168 10.68 -11.73 4.82
CA GLY A 168 9.59 -12.01 3.92
C GLY A 168 8.71 -10.77 3.72
N THR A 169 7.41 -10.96 3.90
CA THR A 169 6.36 -9.94 3.77
C THR A 169 6.33 -8.85 4.85
N ALA A 170 7.18 -8.91 5.88
CA ALA A 170 7.08 -8.03 7.04
C ALA A 170 6.89 -6.54 6.67
N VAL A 171 5.94 -5.89 7.34
CA VAL A 171 5.65 -4.44 7.20
C VAL A 171 6.49 -3.69 8.22
N SER A 172 7.13 -2.60 7.81
CA SER A 172 7.94 -1.79 8.74
C SER A 172 7.07 -1.05 9.76
N PRO A 173 7.65 -0.62 10.89
CA PRO A 173 7.06 0.45 11.69
C PRO A 173 6.83 1.72 10.86
N VAL A 174 5.93 2.59 11.33
CA VAL A 174 5.68 3.88 10.72
C VAL A 174 6.85 4.84 11.00
N PHE A 175 7.19 5.67 10.02
CA PHE A 175 8.23 6.69 10.13
C PHE A 175 7.81 7.96 9.42
N ALA A 176 8.36 9.10 9.84
CA ALA A 176 8.05 10.40 9.25
C ALA A 176 9.07 10.76 8.16
N LEU A 177 8.58 11.24 7.03
CA LEU A 177 9.39 11.87 5.98
C LEU A 177 8.83 13.27 5.70
N GLU A 178 9.73 14.22 5.46
CA GLU A 178 9.35 15.53 4.94
C GLU A 178 9.24 15.48 3.42
N ALA A 179 8.54 16.42 2.80
CA ALA A 179 8.58 16.58 1.36
C ALA A 179 10.01 16.89 0.89
N GLY A 180 10.47 16.22 -0.15
CA GLY A 180 11.83 16.38 -0.68
C GLY A 180 12.43 15.09 -1.24
N GLU A 181 13.71 15.17 -1.63
CA GLU A 181 14.44 14.05 -2.21
C GLU A 181 15.19 13.24 -1.15
N TYR A 182 15.10 11.91 -1.25
CA TYR A 182 15.74 10.95 -0.37
C TYR A 182 16.51 9.91 -1.17
N ILE A 183 17.54 9.34 -0.54
CA ILE A 183 18.22 8.15 -1.02
C ILE A 183 17.55 6.94 -0.37
N PHE A 184 17.00 6.06 -1.19
CA PHE A 184 16.55 4.74 -0.77
C PHE A 184 17.63 3.73 -1.14
N ALA A 185 18.21 3.05 -0.15
CA ALA A 185 19.25 2.04 -0.33
C ALA A 185 18.78 0.68 0.19
N ARG A 186 19.14 -0.40 -0.51
CA ARG A 186 18.87 -1.79 -0.14
C ARG A 186 20.15 -2.60 -0.14
N ASN A 187 20.22 -3.61 0.73
CA ASN A 187 21.40 -4.48 0.80
C ASN A 187 21.36 -5.63 -0.22
N GLU A 188 20.18 -5.99 -0.73
CA GLU A 188 19.97 -7.12 -1.63
C GLU A 188 19.54 -6.66 -3.02
N THR A 189 20.10 -7.27 -4.06
CA THR A 189 19.87 -6.90 -5.48
C THR A 189 19.58 -8.13 -6.34
N GLY A 190 19.12 -7.90 -7.57
CA GLY A 190 18.78 -8.99 -8.51
C GLY A 190 17.59 -9.82 -8.03
N LEU A 191 17.54 -11.09 -8.44
CA LEU A 191 16.39 -11.99 -8.22
C LEU A 191 16.01 -12.20 -6.75
N SER A 192 16.95 -11.98 -5.83
CA SER A 192 16.71 -12.04 -4.39
C SER A 192 16.00 -10.80 -3.85
N SER A 193 15.99 -9.69 -4.60
CA SER A 193 15.43 -8.45 -4.10
C SER A 193 13.90 -8.48 -4.12
N PRO A 194 13.23 -8.16 -3.00
CA PRO A 194 11.79 -8.05 -2.97
C PRO A 194 11.33 -6.77 -3.67
N LEU A 195 10.04 -6.70 -3.98
CA LEU A 195 9.39 -5.44 -4.29
C LEU A 195 9.21 -4.65 -2.98
N TYR A 196 9.61 -3.38 -3.01
CA TYR A 196 9.43 -2.45 -1.91
C TYR A 196 8.33 -1.46 -2.27
N GLU A 197 7.32 -1.36 -1.41
CA GLU A 197 6.23 -0.40 -1.54
C GLU A 197 6.28 0.62 -0.39
N LEU A 198 6.66 1.85 -0.70
CA LEU A 198 6.52 2.98 0.20
C LEU A 198 5.07 3.48 0.12
N ARG A 199 4.37 3.43 1.26
CA ARG A 199 2.96 3.81 1.39
C ARG A 199 2.81 4.83 2.50
N PHE A 200 1.82 5.71 2.35
CA PHE A 200 1.39 6.57 3.45
C PHE A 200 0.80 5.72 4.58
N ALA A 201 0.85 6.20 5.82
CA ALA A 201 0.28 5.53 6.99
C ALA A 201 -1.24 5.31 6.88
N ASN A 202 -1.93 6.08 6.03
CA ASN A 202 -3.33 5.89 5.69
C ASN A 202 -3.58 4.74 4.67
N GLY A 203 -2.54 4.02 4.24
CA GLY A 203 -2.62 2.87 3.34
C GLY A 203 -2.57 3.22 1.85
N SER A 204 -2.64 4.50 1.48
CA SER A 204 -2.55 4.90 0.08
C SER A 204 -1.13 4.74 -0.46
N TYR A 205 -1.03 4.39 -1.74
CA TYR A 205 0.24 4.39 -2.45
C TYR A 205 0.82 5.80 -2.55
N LEU A 206 2.15 5.89 -2.54
CA LEU A 206 2.84 7.14 -2.86
C LEU A 206 2.69 7.41 -4.36
N MET A 207 2.10 8.55 -4.71
CA MET A 207 1.81 8.97 -6.08
C MET A 207 2.37 10.38 -6.30
N ASP A 208 2.93 10.65 -7.48
CA ASP A 208 3.33 12.00 -7.88
C ASP A 208 2.12 12.85 -8.30
N ALA A 209 2.37 14.12 -8.62
CA ALA A 209 1.33 15.06 -9.08
C ALA A 209 0.63 14.62 -10.38
N ASN A 210 1.23 13.71 -11.16
CA ASN A 210 0.65 13.14 -12.38
C ASN A 210 -0.07 11.81 -12.12
N ASN A 211 -0.22 11.41 -10.84
CA ASN A 211 -0.80 10.14 -10.42
C ASN A 211 -0.02 8.91 -10.93
N THR A 212 1.30 9.06 -11.00
CA THR A 212 2.26 7.99 -11.27
C THR A 212 2.82 7.48 -9.95
N CYS A 213 2.91 6.16 -9.80
CA CYS A 213 3.40 5.54 -8.57
C CYS A 213 4.86 5.92 -8.32
N VAL A 214 5.13 6.62 -7.22
CA VAL A 214 6.49 6.95 -6.77
C VAL A 214 6.93 5.84 -5.83
N GLN A 215 7.35 4.75 -6.43
CA GLN A 215 7.93 3.65 -5.68
C GLN A 215 9.44 3.67 -5.86
N PRO A 216 10.21 3.10 -4.91
CA PRO A 216 11.63 2.90 -5.11
C PRO A 216 11.98 2.18 -6.43
N CYS A 217 11.05 1.54 -7.14
CA CYS A 217 11.27 0.86 -8.44
C CYS A 217 12.46 -0.14 -8.43
N LEU A 218 12.96 -0.43 -7.25
CA LEU A 218 14.00 -1.38 -6.95
C LEU A 218 13.30 -2.72 -6.74
N GLY A 219 12.76 -3.25 -7.84
CA GLY A 219 12.14 -4.56 -7.89
C GLY A 219 13.15 -5.69 -8.15
N MET A 220 12.59 -6.87 -8.39
CA MET A 220 13.29 -8.16 -8.56
C MET A 220 14.32 -8.21 -9.69
N ASP A 221 14.24 -7.31 -10.67
CA ASP A 221 15.15 -7.32 -11.82
C ASP A 221 16.15 -6.16 -11.79
N SER A 222 16.06 -5.27 -10.79
CA SER A 222 16.99 -4.15 -10.65
C SER A 222 18.33 -4.64 -10.08
N ALA A 223 19.44 -4.24 -10.71
CA ALA A 223 20.79 -4.45 -10.20
C ALA A 223 21.28 -3.31 -9.29
N HIS A 224 20.51 -2.21 -9.18
CA HIS A 224 20.91 -1.04 -8.41
C HIS A 224 20.71 -1.29 -6.91
N SER A 225 21.69 -0.93 -6.09
CA SER A 225 21.59 -1.01 -4.62
C SER A 225 20.94 0.23 -4.01
N PHE A 226 20.75 1.30 -4.78
CA PHE A 226 20.03 2.50 -4.34
C PHE A 226 19.34 3.20 -5.49
N THR A 227 18.39 4.07 -5.14
CA THR A 227 17.76 5.04 -6.03
C THR A 227 17.50 6.34 -5.26
N PHE A 228 17.22 7.41 -5.99
CA PHE A 228 16.57 8.59 -5.44
C PHE A 228 15.05 8.39 -5.47
N ILE A 229 14.37 8.84 -4.43
CA ILE A 229 12.91 8.91 -4.37
C ILE A 229 12.51 10.34 -4.00
N GLU A 230 11.47 10.85 -4.66
CA GLU A 230 10.87 12.13 -4.35
C GLU A 230 9.66 11.91 -3.46
N ILE A 231 9.64 12.56 -2.30
CA ILE A 231 8.51 12.57 -1.38
C ILE A 231 7.69 13.83 -1.69
N PRO A 232 6.50 13.71 -2.27
CA PRO A 232 5.70 14.86 -2.69
C PRO A 232 5.07 15.62 -1.52
N GLU A 233 4.83 14.94 -0.39
CA GLU A 233 4.14 15.52 0.77
C GLU A 233 4.80 15.06 2.08
N SER A 234 4.98 15.99 3.04
CA SER A 234 5.43 15.61 4.38
C SER A 234 4.36 14.78 5.08
N GLY A 235 4.75 13.68 5.71
CA GLY A 235 3.79 12.82 6.39
C GLY A 235 4.39 11.57 6.99
N GLU A 236 3.49 10.67 7.37
CA GLU A 236 3.83 9.39 7.96
C GLU A 236 3.72 8.28 6.91
N TYR A 237 4.70 7.40 6.92
CA TYR A 237 4.90 6.36 5.92
C TYR A 237 5.25 5.03 6.56
N PHE A 238 4.99 3.94 5.84
CA PHE A 238 5.55 2.63 6.14
C PHE A 238 6.03 1.96 4.86
N LEU A 239 6.86 0.95 5.02
CA LEU A 239 7.35 0.10 3.95
C LEU A 239 6.63 -1.24 3.98
N SER A 240 5.93 -1.57 2.90
CA SER A 240 5.47 -2.93 2.64
C SER A 240 6.48 -3.64 1.74
N VAL A 241 6.69 -4.94 1.97
CA VAL A 241 7.68 -5.74 1.25
C VAL A 241 7.01 -6.96 0.67
N LEU A 242 7.21 -7.20 -0.63
CA LEU A 242 6.63 -8.32 -1.36
C LEU A 242 7.75 -9.12 -2.02
N PRO A 243 8.26 -10.18 -1.34
CA PRO A 243 9.31 -11.04 -1.87
C PRO A 243 8.75 -12.12 -2.82
N ARG A 244 9.63 -12.73 -3.63
CA ARG A 244 9.28 -13.93 -4.40
C ARG A 244 8.95 -15.13 -3.51
N SER A 245 9.66 -15.27 -2.40
CA SER A 245 9.48 -16.34 -1.45
C SER A 245 9.76 -15.85 -0.03
N SER A 246 9.08 -16.44 0.95
CA SER A 246 9.20 -16.14 2.36
C SER A 246 9.51 -17.41 3.17
N PRO A 247 10.35 -17.32 4.21
CA PRO A 247 11.07 -16.12 4.67
C PRO A 247 12.30 -15.78 3.81
N HIS A 248 12.52 -14.49 3.56
CA HIS A 248 13.78 -13.95 3.04
C HIS A 248 14.13 -12.68 3.83
N PRO A 249 15.28 -12.58 4.50
CA PRO A 249 15.63 -11.35 5.21
C PRO A 249 15.70 -10.20 4.22
N TRP A 250 15.48 -8.97 4.68
CA TRP A 250 15.71 -7.78 3.88
C TRP A 250 16.16 -6.64 4.78
N ASN A 251 16.93 -5.71 4.23
CA ASN A 251 17.41 -4.52 4.92
C ASN A 251 17.42 -3.33 3.96
N VAL A 252 16.87 -2.20 4.41
CA VAL A 252 16.86 -0.95 3.66
C VAL A 252 17.18 0.25 4.54
N THR A 253 17.70 1.30 3.92
CA THR A 253 17.96 2.59 4.56
C THR A 253 17.30 3.69 3.73
N ILE A 254 16.65 4.64 4.41
CA ILE A 254 16.15 5.88 3.81
C ILE A 254 16.87 7.04 4.47
N SER A 255 17.59 7.84 3.68
CA SER A 255 18.37 8.99 4.16
C SER A 255 18.11 10.23 3.32
N ALA A 256 18.17 11.41 3.94
CA ALA A 256 18.05 12.67 3.21
C ALA A 256 19.24 12.86 2.26
N VAL A 257 19.00 13.45 1.08
CA VAL A 257 20.09 13.86 0.19
C VAL A 257 20.89 14.99 0.86
N PRO A 258 22.23 14.90 0.92
CA PRO A 258 23.05 15.96 1.50
C PRO A 258 22.85 17.30 0.76
N VAL A 259 22.50 18.35 1.49
CA VAL A 259 22.47 19.71 0.94
C VAL A 259 23.90 20.17 0.69
N ILE A 260 24.29 20.30 -0.59
CA ILE A 260 25.57 20.92 -0.95
C ILE A 260 25.42 22.42 -0.71
N LEU A 261 26.06 22.93 0.36
CA LEU A 261 26.13 24.36 0.57
C LEU A 261 26.90 25.00 -0.60
N PRO A 262 26.46 26.18 -1.10
CA PRO A 262 27.19 26.87 -2.15
C PRO A 262 28.62 27.08 -1.67
N LEU A 263 29.57 26.51 -2.41
CA LEU A 263 30.98 26.76 -2.19
C LEU A 263 31.17 28.28 -2.26
N GLY A 264 31.71 28.87 -1.19
CA GLY A 264 32.02 30.29 -1.14
C GLY A 264 32.91 30.70 -2.32
N PRO A 265 33.04 32.00 -2.61
CA PRO A 265 33.95 32.46 -3.65
C PRO A 265 35.31 31.83 -3.43
N GLY A 266 35.82 31.15 -4.45
CA GLY A 266 37.14 30.51 -4.40
C GLY A 266 38.22 31.51 -3.97
N PRO A 267 39.36 31.02 -3.44
CA PRO A 267 40.42 31.90 -2.97
C PRO A 267 40.82 32.88 -4.08
N VAL A 268 40.88 34.16 -3.74
CA VAL A 268 41.38 35.21 -4.64
C VAL A 268 42.83 34.86 -4.98
N ILE A 269 43.09 34.48 -6.23
CA ILE A 269 44.45 34.34 -6.72
C ILE A 269 44.99 35.76 -6.88
N LEU A 270 45.78 36.21 -5.90
CA LEU A 270 46.58 37.42 -6.04
C LEU A 270 47.59 37.18 -7.18
N GLN A 271 47.41 37.86 -8.31
CA GLN A 271 48.42 37.89 -9.35
C GLN A 271 49.66 38.57 -8.76
N THR A 272 50.69 37.78 -8.44
CA THR A 272 52.00 38.30 -8.07
C THR A 272 52.50 39.15 -9.24
N PRO A 273 52.84 40.45 -9.05
CA PRO A 273 53.39 41.26 -10.12
C PRO A 273 54.64 40.59 -10.68
N LEU A 274 54.69 40.41 -12.00
CA LEU A 274 55.91 40.04 -12.70
C LEU A 274 56.95 41.13 -12.42
N VAL A 275 58.00 40.76 -11.69
CA VAL A 275 59.20 41.59 -11.57
C VAL A 275 59.80 41.69 -12.96
N GLN A 276 59.61 42.84 -13.60
CA GLN A 276 60.25 43.16 -14.87
C GLN A 276 61.74 43.36 -14.58
N PRO A 277 62.66 42.62 -15.24
CA PRO A 277 64.08 42.82 -15.02
C PRO A 277 64.49 44.19 -15.58
N ASP A 278 65.11 45.00 -14.73
CA ASP A 278 65.73 46.25 -15.13
C ASP A 278 66.81 45.96 -16.19
N THR A 279 66.79 46.79 -17.24
CA THR A 279 67.76 46.77 -18.36
C THR A 279 68.87 47.76 -18.12
#